data_AF-F6EP71-F1
#
_entry.id   AF-F6EP71-F1
#
_cell.length_a   1.000
_cell.length_b   1.000
_cell.length_c   1.000
_cell.angle_alpha   90.00
_cell.angle_beta   90.00
_cell.angle_gamma   90.00
#
_symmetry.space_group_name_H-M   'P 1'
#
loop_
_entity.id
_entity.type
_entity.pdbx_description
1 polymer ?
#
loop_
_entity_poly.entity_id
_entity_poly.type
_entity_poly.pdbx_seq_one_letter_code
_entity_poly.pdbx_strand_id
1 'polypeptide(L)' 'MEMTILLLLAEGLTNTQIANRMFFTDNTVRALCRSAHAQLGIDSPDQASDYAAYLRDV' A
#
# COMPACT_ATOMS: atom_id res chain seq x y z
N MET A 1 -8.69 0.32 -5.30
CA MET A 1 -7.36 -0.24 -5.65
C MET A 1 -6.34 0.15 -4.58
N GLU A 2 -6.41 1.35 -4.02
CA GLU A 2 -5.53 1.81 -2.94
C GLU A 2 -5.53 0.87 -1.74
N MET A 3 -6.70 0.39 -1.29
CA MET A 3 -6.82 -0.53 -0.15
C MET A 3 -6.06 -1.85 -0.35
N THR A 4 -6.10 -2.40 -1.57
CA THR A 4 -5.39 -3.64 -1.90
C THR A 4 -3.88 -3.45 -1.79
N ILE A 5 -3.36 -2.29 -2.21
CA ILE A 5 -1.93 -1.98 -2.12
C ILE A 5 -1.51 -1.83 -0.65
N LEU A 6 -2.33 -1.19 0.18
CA LEU A 6 -2.06 -1.06 1.62
C LEU A 6 -2.04 -2.43 2.33
N LEU A 7 -2.99 -3.32 1.99
CA LEU A 7 -3.00 -4.68 2.54
C LEU A 7 -1.74 -5.48 2.15
N LEU A 8 -1.27 -5.33 0.90
CA LEU A 8 -0.03 -5.97 0.46
C LEU A 8 1.21 -5.33 1.12
N LEU A 9 1.20 -4.03 1.38
CA LEU A 9 2.25 -3.36 2.17
C LEU A 9 2.29 -3.89 3.61
N ALA A 10 1.14 -4.08 4.26
CA ALA A 10 1.06 -4.67 5.60
C ALA A 10 1.49 -6.14 5.66
N GLU A 11 1.44 -6.86 4.54
CA GLU A 11 2.05 -8.20 4.41
C GLU A 11 3.59 -8.14 4.28
N GLY A 12 4.18 -6.94 4.22
CA GLY A 12 5.60 -6.72 4.04
C GLY A 12 6.07 -6.81 2.59
N LEU A 13 5.16 -6.77 1.60
CA LEU A 13 5.56 -6.77 0.19
C LEU A 13 6.14 -5.41 -0.19
N THR A 14 7.23 -5.47 -0.96
CA THR A 14 7.83 -4.29 -1.59
C THR A 14 7.00 -3.79 -2.77
N ASN A 15 7.16 -2.52 -3.15
CA ASN A 15 6.47 -1.92 -4.30
C ASN A 15 6.66 -2.73 -5.60
N THR A 16 7.84 -3.33 -5.80
CA THR A 16 8.13 -4.15 -6.99
C THR A 16 7.41 -5.50 -6.94
N GLN A 17 7.25 -6.11 -5.77
CA GLN A 17 6.45 -7.34 -5.63
C GLN A 17 4.96 -7.04 -5.81
N ILE A 18 4.48 -5.92 -5.28
CA ILE A 18 3.11 -5.43 -5.50
C ILE A 18 2.88 -5.18 -6.99
N ALA A 19 3.83 -4.52 -7.67
CA ALA A 19 3.76 -4.23 -9.10
C ALA A 19 3.61 -5.52 -9.92
N ASN A 20 4.44 -6.53 -9.64
CA ASN A 20 4.35 -7.83 -10.30
C ASN A 20 3.02 -8.54 -10.02
N ARG A 21 2.54 -8.51 -8.76
CA ARG A 21 1.31 -9.19 -8.35
C ARG A 21 0.05 -8.54 -8.93
N MET A 22 0.09 -7.21 -9.09
CA MET A 22 -1.03 -6.41 -9.60
C MET A 22 -0.93 -6.13 -11.10
N PHE A 23 0.08 -6.67 -11.79
CA PHE A 23 0.36 -6.42 -13.21
C PHE A 23 0.52 -4.91 -13.53
N PHE A 24 1.15 -4.18 -12.62
CA PHE A 24 1.45 -2.76 -12.74
C PHE A 24 2.94 -2.50 -12.91
N THR A 25 3.28 -1.28 -13.31
CA THR A 25 4.65 -0.80 -13.22
C THR A 25 4.96 -0.34 -11.80
N ASP A 26 6.24 -0.40 -11.41
CA ASP A 26 6.72 0.11 -10.12
C ASP A 26 6.38 1.61 -9.92
N ASN A 27 6.34 2.39 -11.01
CA ASN A 27 5.92 3.78 -10.98
C ASN A 27 4.42 3.94 -10.67
N THR A 28 3.58 3.10 -11.28
CA THR A 28 2.14 3.06 -11.01
C THR A 28 1.87 2.74 -9.53
N VAL A 29 2.58 1.76 -8.97
CA VAL A 29 2.44 1.41 -7.55
C VAL A 29 2.83 2.59 -6.65
N ARG A 30 3.95 3.27 -6.93
CA ARG A 30 4.33 4.49 -6.18
C ARG A 30 3.28 5.59 -6.25
N ALA A 31 2.68 5.81 -7.41
CA ALA A 31 1.62 6.81 -7.57
C ALA A 31 0.38 6.44 -6.75
N LEU A 32 -0.01 5.16 -6.75
CA LEU A 32 -1.12 4.65 -5.96
C LEU A 32 -0.84 4.73 -4.45
N CYS A 33 0.39 4.42 -4.00
CA CYS A 33 0.78 4.61 -2.61
C CYS A 33 0.67 6.08 -2.19
N ARG A 34 1.14 7.02 -3.02
CA ARG A 34 0.99 8.46 -2.76
C ARG A 34 -0.47 8.90 -2.66
N SER A 35 -1.32 8.40 -3.55
CA SER A 35 -2.77 8.68 -3.50
C SER A 35 -3.40 8.14 -2.22
N ALA A 36 -3.08 6.88 -1.88
CA ALA A 36 -3.56 6.23 -0.66
C ALA A 36 -3.12 6.97 0.60
N HIS A 37 -1.86 7.37 0.65
CA HIS A 37 -1.27 8.18 1.72
C HIS A 37 -2.00 9.51 1.88
N ALA A 38 -2.24 10.24 0.78
CA ALA A 38 -2.95 11.52 0.81
C ALA A 38 -4.41 11.38 1.25
N GLN A 39 -5.10 10.30 0.88
CA GLN A 39 -6.49 10.04 1.28
C GLN A 39 -6.61 9.65 2.76
N LEU A 40 -5.59 9.00 3.32
CA LEU A 40 -5.64 8.43 4.67
C LEU A 40 -4.82 9.23 5.70
N GLY A 41 -4.10 10.27 5.28
CA GLY A 41 -3.20 11.03 6.14
C GLY A 41 -2.00 10.21 6.63
N ILE A 42 -1.55 9.26 5.82
CA ILE A 42 -0.46 8.34 6.13
C ILE A 42 0.79 8.87 5.45
N ASP A 43 1.79 9.27 6.21
CA ASP A 43 2.97 9.95 5.67
C ASP A 43 4.18 9.02 5.53
N SER A 44 4.08 7.80 6.08
CA SER A 44 5.15 6.82 6.10
C SER A 44 4.68 5.40 5.75
N PRO A 45 5.54 4.56 5.15
CA PRO A 45 5.24 3.15 4.88
C PRO A 45 4.88 2.36 6.15
N ASP A 46 5.48 2.70 7.29
CA ASP A 46 5.21 2.04 8.56
C ASP A 46 3.77 2.33 9.03
N GLN A 47 3.32 3.58 8.95
CA GLN A 47 1.92 3.94 9.21
C GLN A 47 0.95 3.27 8.22
N ALA A 48 1.36 3.06 6.97
CA ALA A 48 0.56 2.32 5.99
C ALA A 48 0.38 0.85 6.41
N SER A 49 1.46 0.23 6.89
CA SER A 49 1.43 -1.12 7.45
C SER A 49 0.56 -1.20 8.71
N ASP A 50 0.73 -0.29 9.66
CA ASP A 50 -0.06 -0.26 10.90
C ASP A 50 -1.55 -0.07 10.61
N TYR A 51 -1.89 0.81 9.67
CA TYR A 51 -3.28 1.06 9.26
C TYR A 51 -3.91 -0.16 8.58
N ALA A 52 -3.17 -0.82 7.69
CA ALA A 52 -3.68 -2.02 7.04
C ALA A 52 -3.73 -3.24 7.98
N ALA A 53 -2.84 -3.32 8.99
CA ALA A 53 -2.94 -4.30 10.06
C ALA A 53 -4.19 -4.05 10.92
N TYR A 54 -4.45 -2.80 11.31
CA TYR A 54 -5.68 -2.40 11.99
C TYR A 54 -6.92 -2.84 11.22
N LEU A 55 -6.98 -2.58 9.90
CA LEU A 55 -8.10 -2.98 9.04
C LEU A 55 -8.30 -4.49 8.90
N ARG A 56 -7.27 -5.31 9.14
CA ARG A 56 -7.36 -6.77 9.06
C ARG A 56 -7.97 -7.37 10.34
N ASP A 57 -7.85 -6.68 11.47
CA ASP A 57 -8.31 -7.12 12.78
C ASP A 57 -9.73 -6.62 13.14
N VAL A 58 -10.39 -5.83 12.26
CA VAL A 58 -11.79 -5.37 12.39
C VAL A 58 -12.75 -6.23 11.59
#